data_AF-A0A955BEJ2-F1
#
_entry.id   AF-A0A955BEJ2-F1
#
_cell.length_a   1.000
_cell.length_b   1.000
_cell.length_c   1.000
_cell.angle_alpha   90.00
_cell.angle_beta   90.00
_cell.angle_gamma   90.00
#
_symmetry.space_group_name_H-M   'P 1'
#
loop_
_entity.id
_entity.type
_entity.pdbx_description
1 polymer ?
#
loop_
_entity_poly.entity_id
_entity_poly.type
_entity_poly.pdbx_seq_one_letter_code
_entity_poly.pdbx_strand_id
1 'polypeptide(L)'
;WPYLIMLTAFLGATLATICERRGLDVLADPLRNSFAMLPIVPIVGMWLWASESEYDVLMFIAGVFYLLLASMRQSTPLALLAGACGNAALLAFYGRFDGLSLFDHPQLWLIPPAVSTLVALQWHRDSIDAGAATMGRYACVAVIYFSSTSEILIGGLGQRLWPPMVLALLSVFGVLGGMWLRIRSFLYFGFGFLLLAIMAMVAHAQQAIDHTWPWWAFGISLGVLVLTFFGFFEKKREDVERLIRELRSWKN
;
A
#
# COMPACT_ATOMS: atom_id res chain seq x y z
N TRP A 1 -2.73 31.99 4.40
CA TRP A 1 -4.14 31.85 4.82
C TRP A 1 -4.58 30.39 5.06
N PRO A 2 -4.13 29.35 4.31
CA PRO A 2 -4.62 27.97 4.50
C PRO A 2 -4.30 27.42 5.90
N TYR A 3 -3.08 27.68 6.40
CA TYR A 3 -2.66 27.25 7.74
C TYR A 3 -3.45 27.89 8.88
N LEU A 4 -3.90 29.14 8.71
CA LEU A 4 -4.74 29.79 9.72
C LEU A 4 -6.12 29.10 9.80
N ILE A 5 -6.69 28.69 8.67
CA ILE A 5 -7.95 27.93 8.64
C ILE A 5 -7.76 26.53 9.25
N MET A 6 -6.63 25.87 8.99
CA MET A 6 -6.32 24.61 9.65
C MET A 6 -6.19 24.78 11.17
N LEU A 7 -5.51 25.84 11.63
CA LEU A 7 -5.36 26.14 13.05
C LEU A 7 -6.73 26.40 13.71
N THR A 8 -7.62 27.15 13.06
CA THR A 8 -8.99 27.35 13.58
C THR A 8 -9.79 26.05 13.59
N ALA A 9 -9.62 25.16 12.60
CA ALA A 9 -10.24 23.84 12.60
C ALA A 9 -9.78 23.01 13.81
N PHE A 10 -8.47 22.97 14.08
CA PHE A 10 -7.91 22.28 15.26
C PHE A 10 -8.46 22.86 16.57
N LEU A 11 -8.42 24.19 16.73
CA LEU A 11 -8.94 24.86 17.93
C LEU A 11 -10.43 24.58 18.13
N GLY A 12 -11.24 24.67 17.07
CA GLY A 12 -12.68 24.38 17.14
C GLY A 12 -12.97 22.92 17.50
N ALA A 13 -12.21 21.96 16.96
CA ALA A 13 -12.36 20.55 17.33
C ALA A 13 -11.97 20.27 18.79
N THR A 14 -10.92 20.91 19.29
CA THR A 14 -10.54 20.81 20.71
C THR A 14 -11.55 21.46 21.65
N LEU A 15 -12.09 22.63 21.29
CA LEU A 15 -13.15 23.29 22.04
C LEU A 15 -14.43 22.44 22.08
N ALA A 16 -14.82 21.85 20.94
CA ALA A 16 -15.98 20.97 20.87
C ALA A 16 -15.83 19.76 21.81
N THR A 17 -14.64 19.14 21.85
CA THR A 17 -14.38 17.99 22.74
C THR A 17 -14.28 18.38 24.21
N ILE A 18 -13.84 19.59 24.54
CA ILE A 18 -13.90 20.13 25.91
C ILE A 18 -15.36 20.39 26.34
N CYS A 19 -16.19 20.95 25.45
CA CYS A 19 -17.61 21.16 25.72
C CYS A 19 -18.38 19.84 25.91
N GLU A 20 -18.09 18.83 25.08
CA GLU A 20 -18.63 17.47 25.18
C GLU A 20 -18.27 16.84 26.54
N ARG A 21 -17.00 16.95 26.98
CA ARG A 21 -16.57 16.47 28.32
C ARG A 21 -17.22 17.21 29.49
N ARG A 22 -17.74 18.41 29.27
CA ARG A 22 -18.45 19.22 30.28
C ARG A 22 -19.97 19.05 30.22
N GLY A 23 -20.50 18.16 29.36
CA GLY A 23 -21.93 17.91 29.21
C GLY A 23 -22.71 19.04 28.52
N LEU A 24 -22.02 19.89 27.74
CA LEU A 24 -22.63 21.00 27.00
C LEU A 24 -22.90 20.60 25.55
N ASP A 25 -23.71 19.56 25.35
CA ASP A 25 -23.93 18.92 24.05
C ASP A 25 -24.56 19.86 23.01
N VAL A 26 -25.43 20.79 23.46
CA VAL A 26 -26.10 21.79 22.60
C VAL A 26 -25.11 22.70 21.86
N LEU A 27 -23.95 22.99 22.45
CA LEU A 27 -22.88 23.74 21.79
C LEU A 27 -21.88 22.82 21.08
N ALA A 28 -21.63 21.62 21.64
CA ALA A 28 -20.63 20.71 21.13
C ALA A 28 -20.96 20.21 19.71
N ASP A 29 -22.23 19.88 19.42
CA ASP A 29 -22.67 19.36 18.13
C ASP A 29 -22.51 20.32 16.94
N PRO A 30 -22.99 21.57 16.99
CA PRO A 30 -22.81 22.52 15.90
C PRO A 30 -21.34 22.90 15.69
N LEU A 31 -20.56 23.05 16.77
CA LEU A 31 -19.11 23.24 16.67
C LEU A 31 -18.44 22.01 16.03
N ARG A 32 -18.82 20.80 16.43
CA ARG A 32 -18.27 19.55 15.86
C ARG A 32 -18.46 19.45 14.36
N ASN A 33 -19.65 19.72 13.83
CA ASN A 33 -19.94 19.56 12.41
C ASN A 33 -19.34 20.69 11.57
N SER A 34 -19.44 21.93 12.06
CA SER A 34 -18.94 23.10 11.34
C SER A 34 -17.41 23.04 11.20
N PHE A 35 -16.70 22.74 12.28
CA PHE A 35 -15.23 22.73 12.28
C PHE A 35 -14.64 21.47 11.61
N ALA A 36 -15.39 20.37 11.50
CA ALA A 36 -14.95 19.17 10.77
C ALA A 36 -14.87 19.39 9.25
N MET A 37 -15.68 20.31 8.71
CA MET A 37 -15.68 20.64 7.27
C MET A 37 -14.65 21.72 6.90
N LEU A 38 -14.14 22.46 7.87
CA LEU A 38 -13.21 23.57 7.62
C LEU A 38 -11.95 23.18 6.85
N PRO A 39 -11.29 22.02 7.07
CA PRO A 39 -10.12 21.62 6.27
C PRO A 39 -10.40 21.44 4.78
N ILE A 40 -11.66 21.27 4.37
CA ILE A 40 -12.04 21.15 2.96
C ILE A 40 -11.86 22.49 2.23
N VAL A 41 -12.12 23.61 2.91
CA VAL A 41 -12.00 24.96 2.34
C VAL A 41 -10.59 25.26 1.82
N PRO A 42 -9.49 25.10 2.60
CA PRO A 42 -8.15 25.32 2.10
C PRO A 42 -7.73 24.27 1.06
N ILE A 43 -8.20 23.02 1.17
CA ILE A 43 -7.91 21.97 0.18
C ILE A 43 -8.46 22.34 -1.20
N VAL A 44 -9.74 22.69 -1.28
CA VAL A 44 -10.39 23.07 -2.54
C VAL A 44 -9.89 24.43 -3.01
N GLY A 45 -9.69 25.36 -2.09
CA GLY A 45 -9.23 26.72 -2.40
C GLY A 45 -7.82 26.77 -2.97
N MET A 46 -6.91 25.90 -2.52
CA MET A 46 -5.58 25.77 -3.14
C MET A 46 -5.66 25.40 -4.62
N TRP A 47 -6.59 24.51 -4.98
CA TRP A 47 -6.77 24.05 -6.35
C TRP A 47 -7.39 25.12 -7.25
N LEU A 48 -8.34 25.90 -6.72
CA LEU A 48 -9.03 26.97 -7.46
C LEU A 48 -8.18 28.24 -7.62
N TRP A 49 -7.40 28.59 -6.60
CA TRP A 49 -6.64 29.85 -6.58
C TRP A 49 -5.13 29.67 -6.78
N ALA A 50 -4.68 28.47 -7.13
CA ALA A 50 -3.28 28.13 -7.43
C ALA A 50 -2.29 28.81 -6.47
N SER A 51 -2.58 28.74 -5.17
CA SER A 51 -1.78 29.45 -4.16
C SER A 51 -0.41 28.79 -4.04
N GLU A 52 0.67 29.57 -3.98
CA GLU A 52 2.06 29.06 -3.83
C GLU A 52 2.35 28.34 -2.50
N SER A 53 1.35 28.11 -1.66
CA SER A 53 1.53 27.38 -0.41
C SER A 53 1.78 25.90 -0.66
N GLU A 54 2.67 25.36 0.16
CA GLU A 54 3.08 23.96 0.19
C GLU A 54 1.89 22.98 0.35
N TYR A 55 1.39 22.45 -0.77
CA TYR A 55 0.19 21.61 -0.83
C TYR A 55 0.32 20.28 -0.08
N ASP A 56 1.51 19.67 -0.13
CA ASP A 56 1.92 18.49 0.64
C ASP A 56 1.78 18.71 2.16
N VAL A 57 2.26 19.85 2.67
CA VAL A 57 2.17 20.19 4.10
C VAL A 57 0.71 20.39 4.51
N LEU A 58 -0.10 21.06 3.69
CA LEU A 58 -1.53 21.22 3.98
C LEU A 58 -2.24 19.87 4.04
N MET A 59 -2.05 19.01 3.04
CA MET A 59 -2.67 17.69 2.99
C MET A 59 -2.22 16.81 4.15
N PHE A 60 -0.97 16.94 4.58
CA PHE A 60 -0.46 16.25 5.77
C PHE A 60 -1.17 16.71 7.04
N ILE A 61 -1.26 18.03 7.26
CA ILE A 61 -1.96 18.61 8.42
C ILE A 61 -3.45 18.22 8.42
N ALA A 62 -4.09 18.22 7.24
CA ALA A 62 -5.48 17.78 7.10
C ALA A 62 -5.63 16.27 7.39
N GLY A 63 -4.70 15.44 6.93
CA GLY A 63 -4.66 14.02 7.24
C GLY A 63 -4.54 13.76 8.74
N VAL A 64 -3.62 14.46 9.43
CA VAL A 64 -3.47 14.38 10.89
C VAL A 64 -4.74 14.83 11.62
N PHE A 65 -5.35 15.94 11.18
CA PHE A 65 -6.60 16.43 11.75
C PHE A 65 -7.72 15.38 11.65
N TYR A 66 -7.94 14.83 10.46
CA TYR A 66 -8.97 13.81 10.24
C TYR A 66 -8.66 12.51 10.97
N LEU A 67 -7.39 12.12 11.11
CA LEU A 67 -6.98 10.94 11.85
C LEU A 67 -7.31 11.07 13.34
N LEU A 68 -6.98 12.21 13.94
CA LEU A 68 -7.31 12.50 15.33
C LEU A 68 -8.83 12.51 15.52
N LEU A 69 -9.57 13.14 14.62
CA LEU A 69 -11.02 13.19 14.69
C LEU A 69 -11.64 11.80 14.52
N ALA A 70 -11.12 10.97 13.62
CA ALA A 70 -11.56 9.59 13.43
C ALA A 70 -11.31 8.74 14.68
N SER A 71 -10.15 8.88 15.32
CA SER A 71 -9.80 8.18 16.56
C SER A 71 -10.73 8.58 17.72
N MET A 72 -11.01 9.87 17.87
CA MET A 72 -11.91 10.39 18.91
C MET A 72 -13.37 10.00 18.67
N ARG A 73 -13.82 9.95 17.41
CA ARG A 73 -15.23 9.68 17.04
C ARG A 73 -15.52 8.22 16.71
N GLN A 74 -14.50 7.35 16.70
CA GLN A 74 -14.57 5.99 16.16
C GLN A 74 -15.28 5.92 14.79
N SER A 75 -15.02 6.90 13.93
CA SER A 75 -15.75 7.11 12.69
C SER A 75 -14.94 6.66 11.48
N THR A 76 -15.49 5.69 10.77
CA THR A 76 -14.92 5.08 9.57
C THR A 76 -14.77 6.04 8.37
N PRO A 77 -15.75 6.92 8.03
CA PRO A 77 -15.56 7.86 6.92
C PRO A 77 -14.44 8.88 7.20
N LEU A 78 -14.28 9.31 8.45
CA LEU A 78 -13.19 10.20 8.84
C LEU A 78 -11.83 9.52 8.74
N ALA A 79 -11.75 8.23 9.07
CA ALA A 79 -10.53 7.44 8.91
C ALA A 79 -10.15 7.29 7.42
N LEU A 80 -11.14 7.10 6.54
CA LEU A 80 -10.92 7.05 5.09
C LEU A 80 -10.44 8.40 4.55
N LEU A 81 -11.05 9.51 4.97
CA LEU A 81 -10.59 10.85 4.59
C LEU A 81 -9.18 11.14 5.08
N ALA A 82 -8.83 10.72 6.30
CA ALA A 82 -7.48 10.82 6.83
C ALA A 82 -6.47 10.06 5.97
N GLY A 83 -6.80 8.81 5.60
CA GLY A 83 -5.98 7.99 4.71
C GLY A 83 -5.85 8.61 3.31
N ALA A 84 -6.92 9.15 2.75
CA ALA A 84 -6.90 9.82 1.45
C ALA A 84 -6.02 11.09 1.48
N CYS A 85 -6.18 11.94 2.50
CA CYS A 85 -5.35 13.14 2.68
C CYS A 85 -3.88 12.77 2.93
N GLY A 86 -3.60 11.74 3.72
CA GLY A 86 -2.24 11.27 3.96
C GLY A 86 -1.56 10.74 2.70
N ASN A 87 -2.27 9.97 1.87
CA ASN A 87 -1.74 9.55 0.56
C ASN A 87 -1.54 10.74 -0.37
N ALA A 88 -2.50 11.66 -0.45
CA ALA A 88 -2.38 12.87 -1.26
C ALA A 88 -1.17 13.73 -0.83
N ALA A 89 -0.92 13.86 0.47
CA ALA A 89 0.26 14.55 1.01
C ALA A 89 1.56 13.90 0.56
N LEU A 90 1.63 12.57 0.65
CA LEU A 90 2.81 11.79 0.30
C LEU A 90 3.09 11.83 -1.21
N LEU A 91 2.05 11.75 -2.04
CA LEU A 91 2.18 11.89 -3.50
C LEU A 91 2.57 13.32 -3.91
N ALA A 92 1.98 14.33 -3.28
CA ALA A 92 2.37 15.72 -3.50
C ALA A 92 3.83 15.98 -3.09
N PHE A 93 4.30 15.35 -2.01
CA PHE A 93 5.69 15.42 -1.58
C PHE A 93 6.64 14.81 -2.61
N TYR A 94 6.34 13.62 -3.16
CA TYR A 94 7.16 13.02 -4.21
C TYR A 94 7.16 13.84 -5.50
N GLY A 95 6.02 14.42 -5.88
CA GLY A 95 5.90 15.28 -7.05
C GLY A 95 6.76 16.54 -7.03
N ARG A 96 7.37 16.91 -5.90
CA ARG A 96 8.30 18.05 -5.78
C ARG A 96 9.71 17.74 -6.28
N PHE A 97 10.09 16.47 -6.32
CA PHE A 97 11.43 16.07 -6.70
C PHE A 97 11.40 15.56 -8.14
N ASP A 98 12.10 16.25 -9.05
CA ASP A 98 12.13 15.91 -10.49
C ASP A 98 12.61 14.47 -10.75
N GLY A 99 13.43 13.91 -9.85
CA GLY A 99 13.90 12.52 -9.93
C GLY A 99 12.95 11.45 -9.39
N LEU A 100 11.79 11.83 -8.84
CA LEU A 100 10.79 10.90 -8.25
C LEU A 100 9.47 10.92 -9.03
N SER A 101 9.52 11.16 -10.34
CA SER A 101 8.33 11.19 -11.17
C SER A 101 7.61 9.84 -11.20
N LEU A 102 6.31 9.86 -11.49
CA LEU A 102 5.48 8.65 -11.64
C LEU A 102 6.01 7.70 -12.72
N PHE A 103 6.60 8.25 -13.78
CA PHE A 103 7.09 7.47 -14.92
C PHE A 103 8.46 6.85 -14.66
N ASP A 104 9.26 7.44 -13.78
CA ASP A 104 10.57 6.89 -13.41
C ASP A 104 10.45 5.86 -12.27
N HIS A 105 9.63 6.15 -11.28
CA HIS A 105 9.46 5.33 -10.07
C HIS A 105 7.98 5.05 -9.76
N PRO A 106 7.28 4.30 -10.62
CA PRO A 106 5.85 4.03 -10.44
C PRO A 106 5.56 3.38 -9.08
N GLN A 107 6.49 2.56 -8.56
CA GLN A 107 6.33 1.86 -7.28
C GLN A 107 6.16 2.81 -6.10
N LEU A 108 6.78 3.99 -6.11
CA LEU A 108 6.65 4.98 -5.04
C LEU A 108 5.28 5.65 -5.04
N TRP A 109 4.63 5.74 -6.19
CA TRP A 109 3.34 6.41 -6.33
C TRP A 109 2.17 5.46 -6.10
N LEU A 110 2.28 4.21 -6.55
CA LEU A 110 1.16 3.27 -6.54
C LEU A 110 1.12 2.37 -5.30
N ILE A 111 2.27 2.04 -4.69
CA ILE A 111 2.31 1.17 -3.50
C ILE A 111 1.65 1.84 -2.29
N PRO A 112 1.97 3.10 -1.90
CA PRO A 112 1.35 3.71 -0.72
C PRO A 112 -0.20 3.74 -0.72
N PRO A 113 -0.88 4.16 -1.81
CA PRO A 113 -2.34 4.13 -1.83
C PRO A 113 -2.89 2.69 -1.87
N ALA A 114 -2.21 1.76 -2.53
CA ALA A 114 -2.62 0.36 -2.55
C ALA A 114 -2.53 -0.29 -1.16
N VAL A 115 -1.44 -0.04 -0.42
CA VAL A 115 -1.27 -0.53 0.96
C VAL A 115 -2.30 0.12 1.89
N SER A 116 -2.50 1.43 1.78
CA SER A 116 -3.51 2.14 2.59
C SER A 116 -4.91 1.59 2.36
N THR A 117 -5.27 1.35 1.11
CA THR A 117 -6.56 0.76 0.73
C THR A 117 -6.67 -0.67 1.25
N LEU A 118 -5.60 -1.46 1.16
CA LEU A 118 -5.58 -2.84 1.67
C LEU A 118 -5.77 -2.90 3.18
N VAL A 119 -5.14 -1.99 3.93
CA VAL A 119 -5.34 -1.84 5.38
C VAL A 119 -6.78 -1.43 5.69
N ALA A 120 -7.33 -0.45 4.96
CA ALA A 120 -8.71 -0.02 5.15
C ALA A 120 -9.70 -1.17 4.89
N LEU A 121 -9.46 -1.98 3.86
CA LEU A 121 -10.28 -3.13 3.48
C LEU A 121 -10.17 -4.30 4.47
N GLN A 122 -9.01 -4.45 5.12
CA GLN A 122 -8.82 -5.45 6.18
C GLN A 122 -9.50 -5.00 7.48
N TRP A 123 -9.44 -3.71 7.82
CA TRP A 123 -10.07 -3.14 9.00
C TRP A 123 -11.60 -3.17 8.91
N HIS A 124 -12.16 -2.88 7.73
CA HIS A 124 -13.60 -2.80 7.49
C HIS A 124 -14.20 -4.06 6.87
N ARG A 125 -13.54 -5.21 7.07
CA ARG A 125 -13.93 -6.48 6.43
C ARG A 125 -15.35 -6.93 6.79
N ASP A 126 -15.88 -6.51 7.94
CA ASP A 126 -17.19 -6.95 8.44
C ASP A 126 -18.33 -6.06 7.92
N SER A 127 -18.02 -4.87 7.39
CA SER A 127 -19.01 -3.93 6.83
C SER A 127 -19.09 -3.94 5.30
N ILE A 128 -18.13 -4.57 4.62
CA ILE A 128 -18.03 -4.59 3.17
C ILE A 128 -18.44 -5.97 2.67
N ASP A 129 -19.18 -6.02 1.56
CA ASP A 129 -19.53 -7.29 0.90
C ASP A 129 -18.29 -8.17 0.70
N ALA A 130 -18.43 -9.46 0.98
CA ALA A 130 -17.30 -10.39 0.95
C ALA A 130 -16.67 -10.47 -0.45
N GLY A 131 -17.47 -10.42 -1.52
CA GLY A 131 -16.98 -10.43 -2.89
C GLY A 131 -16.19 -9.16 -3.24
N ALA A 132 -16.73 -7.99 -2.87
CA ALA A 132 -16.07 -6.71 -3.08
C ALA A 132 -14.75 -6.59 -2.27
N ALA A 133 -14.74 -7.05 -1.03
CA ALA A 133 -13.54 -7.08 -0.19
C ALA A 133 -12.47 -8.01 -0.75
N THR A 134 -12.86 -9.14 -1.31
CA THR A 134 -11.95 -10.05 -1.99
C THR A 134 -11.36 -9.40 -3.25
N MET A 135 -12.20 -8.88 -4.14
CA MET A 135 -11.76 -8.21 -5.37
C MET A 135 -10.83 -7.02 -5.08
N GLY A 136 -11.13 -6.22 -4.06
CA GLY A 136 -10.29 -5.09 -3.66
C GLY A 136 -8.90 -5.54 -3.18
N ARG A 137 -8.79 -6.68 -2.47
CA ARG A 137 -7.48 -7.26 -2.09
C ARG A 137 -6.70 -7.68 -3.31
N TYR A 138 -7.34 -8.36 -4.26
CA TYR A 138 -6.70 -8.76 -5.52
C TYR A 138 -6.19 -7.53 -6.30
N ALA A 139 -7.00 -6.49 -6.42
CA ALA A 139 -6.63 -5.26 -7.09
C ALA A 139 -5.44 -4.58 -6.41
N CYS A 140 -5.47 -4.43 -5.08
CA CYS A 140 -4.37 -3.79 -4.34
C CYS A 140 -3.05 -4.59 -4.48
N VAL A 141 -3.10 -5.91 -4.31
CA VAL A 141 -1.92 -6.78 -4.45
C VAL A 141 -1.37 -6.73 -5.88
N ALA A 142 -2.26 -6.77 -6.88
CA ALA A 142 -1.88 -6.64 -8.27
C ALA A 142 -1.19 -5.29 -8.52
N VAL A 143 -1.77 -4.18 -8.08
CA VAL A 143 -1.17 -2.84 -8.21
C VAL A 143 0.21 -2.79 -7.57
N ILE A 144 0.37 -3.31 -6.37
CA ILE A 144 1.66 -3.34 -5.65
C ILE A 144 2.74 -4.04 -6.50
N TYR A 145 2.46 -5.26 -6.97
CA TYR A 145 3.45 -6.03 -7.71
C TYR A 145 3.66 -5.59 -9.16
N PHE A 146 2.59 -5.22 -9.87
CA PHE A 146 2.69 -4.69 -11.23
C PHE A 146 3.48 -3.39 -11.23
N SER A 147 3.26 -2.53 -10.23
CA SER A 147 4.00 -1.29 -10.12
C SER A 147 5.48 -1.48 -9.80
N SER A 148 5.84 -2.49 -9.01
CA SER A 148 7.24 -2.79 -8.75
C SER A 148 7.91 -3.48 -9.96
N THR A 149 7.16 -4.31 -10.69
CA THR A 149 7.63 -4.96 -11.92
C THR A 149 7.83 -3.96 -13.05
N SER A 150 6.94 -2.99 -13.21
CA SER A 150 7.07 -1.97 -14.25
C SER A 150 8.35 -1.15 -14.08
N GLU A 151 8.79 -0.90 -12.85
CA GLU A 151 10.07 -0.21 -12.60
C GLU A 151 11.29 -1.02 -13.05
N ILE A 152 11.25 -2.35 -12.93
CA ILE A 152 12.29 -3.23 -13.49
C ILE A 152 12.33 -3.10 -15.02
N LEU A 153 11.15 -3.02 -15.66
CA LEU A 153 11.03 -2.91 -17.12
C LEU A 153 11.48 -1.54 -17.63
N ILE A 154 11.07 -0.46 -16.96
CA ILE A 154 11.43 0.92 -17.30
C ILE A 154 12.93 1.16 -17.07
N GLY A 155 13.47 0.68 -15.95
CA GLY A 155 14.88 0.79 -15.60
C GLY A 155 15.82 -0.08 -16.44
N GLY A 156 15.27 -0.90 -17.34
CA GLY A 156 16.01 -1.85 -18.16
C GLY A 156 16.29 -3.16 -17.44
N LEU A 157 15.81 -4.27 -18.02
CA LEU A 157 16.06 -5.62 -17.52
C LEU A 157 17.56 -5.88 -17.43
N GLY A 158 18.04 -6.17 -16.22
CA GLY A 158 19.44 -6.47 -15.96
C GLY A 158 20.36 -5.25 -15.79
N GLN A 159 19.88 -4.02 -15.93
CA GLN A 159 20.76 -2.84 -15.78
C GLN A 159 20.91 -2.39 -14.33
N ARG A 160 19.85 -2.52 -13.52
CA ARG A 160 19.83 -2.07 -12.12
C ARG A 160 19.45 -3.21 -11.18
N LEU A 161 20.23 -3.39 -10.11
CA LEU A 161 19.99 -4.39 -9.05
C LEU A 161 18.87 -4.00 -8.09
N TRP A 162 18.68 -2.70 -7.86
CA TRP A 162 17.80 -2.20 -6.82
C TRP A 162 16.32 -2.59 -7.03
N PRO A 163 15.69 -2.38 -8.21
CA PRO A 163 14.27 -2.68 -8.39
C PRO A 163 13.94 -4.18 -8.21
N PRO A 164 14.72 -5.15 -8.76
CA PRO A 164 14.51 -6.57 -8.48
C PRO A 164 14.66 -6.95 -7.00
N MET A 165 15.60 -6.33 -6.26
CA MET A 165 15.74 -6.58 -4.82
C MET A 165 14.52 -6.10 -4.03
N VAL A 166 13.99 -4.92 -4.37
CA VAL A 166 12.76 -4.39 -3.77
C VAL A 166 11.59 -5.34 -4.07
N LEU A 167 11.43 -5.79 -5.32
CA LEU A 167 10.39 -6.75 -5.68
C LEU A 167 10.53 -8.07 -4.89
N ALA A 168 11.74 -8.60 -4.77
CA ALA A 168 11.99 -9.83 -4.00
C ALA A 168 11.60 -9.67 -2.52
N LEU A 169 11.98 -8.55 -1.90
CA LEU A 169 11.63 -8.22 -0.52
C LEU A 169 10.11 -8.06 -0.36
N LEU A 170 9.46 -7.33 -1.27
CA LEU A 170 8.01 -7.17 -1.30
C LEU A 170 7.30 -8.52 -1.45
N SER A 171 7.82 -9.41 -2.30
CA SER A 171 7.32 -10.76 -2.50
C SER A 171 7.45 -11.61 -1.24
N VAL A 172 8.58 -11.56 -0.53
CA VAL A 172 8.74 -12.26 0.75
C VAL A 172 7.74 -11.73 1.78
N PHE A 173 7.64 -10.41 1.93
CA PHE A 173 6.64 -9.81 2.82
C PHE A 173 5.21 -10.16 2.42
N GLY A 174 4.92 -10.25 1.13
CA GLY A 174 3.63 -10.66 0.62
C GLY A 174 3.32 -12.13 0.94
N VAL A 175 4.28 -13.05 0.77
CA VAL A 175 4.12 -14.46 1.15
C VAL A 175 3.90 -14.59 2.66
N LEU A 176 4.71 -13.92 3.48
CA LEU A 176 4.58 -13.91 4.95
C LEU A 176 3.23 -13.31 5.38
N GLY A 177 2.83 -12.18 4.80
CA GLY A 177 1.55 -11.54 5.04
C GLY A 177 0.37 -12.41 4.60
N GLY A 178 0.50 -13.12 3.48
CA GLY A 178 -0.49 -14.09 3.00
C GLY A 178 -0.67 -15.26 3.94
N MET A 179 0.42 -15.78 4.51
CA MET A 179 0.36 -16.83 5.54
C MET A 179 -0.27 -16.32 6.83
N TRP A 180 0.08 -15.11 7.27
CA TRP A 180 -0.47 -14.52 8.50
C TRP A 180 -1.96 -14.20 8.39
N LEU A 181 -2.37 -13.62 7.26
CA LEU A 181 -3.77 -13.24 6.99
C LEU A 181 -4.61 -14.39 6.41
N ARG A 182 -3.98 -15.53 6.10
CA ARG A 182 -4.59 -16.69 5.43
C ARG A 182 -5.29 -16.31 4.11
N ILE A 183 -4.61 -15.57 3.24
CA ILE A 183 -5.10 -15.13 1.93
C ILE A 183 -4.23 -15.76 0.84
N ARG A 184 -4.84 -16.56 -0.05
CA ARG A 184 -4.08 -17.31 -1.08
C ARG A 184 -3.47 -16.42 -2.15
N SER A 185 -4.14 -15.32 -2.49
CA SER A 185 -3.71 -14.42 -3.56
C SER A 185 -2.31 -13.85 -3.29
N PHE A 186 -2.05 -13.46 -2.05
CA PHE A 186 -0.74 -13.03 -1.58
C PHE A 186 0.34 -14.09 -1.76
N LEU A 187 0.00 -15.36 -1.53
CA LEU A 187 0.92 -16.49 -1.67
C LEU A 187 1.30 -16.71 -3.14
N TYR A 188 0.31 -16.75 -4.04
CA TYR A 188 0.54 -16.98 -5.47
C TYR A 188 1.26 -15.82 -6.16
N PHE A 189 0.81 -14.59 -5.91
CA PHE A 189 1.49 -13.41 -6.45
C PHE A 189 2.89 -13.27 -5.86
N GLY A 190 3.04 -13.42 -4.53
CA GLY A 190 4.35 -13.33 -3.89
C GLY A 190 5.36 -14.32 -4.47
N PHE A 191 4.98 -15.59 -4.61
CA PHE A 191 5.86 -16.60 -5.20
C PHE A 191 6.17 -16.33 -6.69
N GLY A 192 5.15 -15.99 -7.50
CA GLY A 192 5.34 -15.70 -8.92
C GLY A 192 6.26 -14.50 -9.16
N PHE A 193 6.06 -13.41 -8.42
CA PHE A 193 6.90 -12.22 -8.52
C PHE A 193 8.29 -12.42 -7.89
N LEU A 194 8.44 -13.31 -6.90
CA LEU A 194 9.76 -13.68 -6.39
C LEU A 194 10.59 -14.38 -7.48
N LEU A 195 9.98 -15.29 -8.24
CA LEU A 195 10.65 -15.94 -9.36
C LEU A 195 11.06 -14.91 -10.42
N LEU A 196 10.17 -13.97 -10.75
CA LEU A 196 10.46 -12.88 -11.68
C LEU A 196 11.61 -11.99 -11.19
N ALA A 197 11.65 -11.66 -9.89
CA ALA A 197 12.73 -10.90 -9.28
C ALA A 197 14.07 -11.65 -9.37
N ILE A 198 14.07 -12.96 -9.09
CA ILE A 198 15.27 -13.81 -9.24
C ILE A 198 15.74 -13.83 -10.69
N MET A 199 14.83 -14.01 -11.65
CA MET A 199 15.18 -13.95 -13.07
C MET A 199 15.79 -12.61 -13.46
N ALA A 200 15.24 -11.49 -12.97
CA ALA A 200 15.78 -10.16 -13.24
C ALA A 200 17.19 -9.97 -12.61
N MET A 201 17.44 -10.52 -11.42
CA MET A 201 18.76 -10.52 -10.79
C MET A 201 19.77 -11.38 -11.56
N VAL A 202 19.36 -12.54 -12.08
CA VAL A 202 20.21 -13.39 -12.93
C VAL A 202 20.53 -12.69 -14.26
N ALA A 203 19.56 -12.00 -14.85
CA ALA A 203 19.78 -11.18 -16.04
C ALA A 203 20.81 -10.06 -15.78
N HIS A 204 20.76 -9.44 -14.60
CA HIS A 204 21.79 -8.46 -14.19
C HIS A 204 23.18 -9.11 -14.06
N ALA A 205 23.27 -10.27 -13.40
CA ALA A 205 24.53 -11.00 -13.25
C ALA A 205 25.15 -11.39 -14.61
N GLN A 206 24.32 -11.73 -15.60
CA GLN A 206 24.78 -12.00 -16.96
C GLN A 206 25.36 -10.75 -17.64
N GLN A 207 24.72 -9.59 -17.52
CA GLN A 207 25.24 -8.33 -18.09
C GLN A 207 26.51 -7.86 -17.38
N ALA A 208 26.61 -8.07 -16.06
CA ALA A 208 27.79 -7.66 -15.30
C ALA A 208 29.04 -8.50 -15.60
N ILE A 209 28.86 -9.78 -15.98
CA ILE A 209 29.95 -10.74 -16.22
C ILE A 209 30.22 -10.90 -17.75
N ASP A 210 29.40 -10.30 -18.62
CA ASP A 210 29.45 -10.42 -20.08
C ASP A 210 29.48 -11.87 -20.60
N HIS A 211 28.99 -12.81 -19.79
CA HIS A 211 28.96 -14.24 -20.10
C HIS A 211 27.61 -14.85 -19.76
N THR A 212 27.21 -15.87 -20.52
CA THR A 212 25.89 -16.51 -20.43
C THR A 212 25.80 -17.63 -19.39
N TRP A 213 26.91 -18.00 -18.75
CA TRP A 213 26.95 -19.07 -17.75
C TRP A 213 26.00 -18.88 -16.55
N PRO A 214 25.68 -17.65 -16.07
CA PRO A 214 24.72 -17.47 -14.97
C PRO A 214 23.31 -17.97 -15.29
N TRP A 215 22.88 -17.88 -16.56
CA TRP A 215 21.60 -18.42 -17.01
C TRP A 215 21.56 -19.94 -16.97
N TRP A 216 22.65 -20.59 -17.40
CA TRP A 216 22.78 -22.05 -17.33
C TRP A 216 22.81 -22.54 -15.88
N ALA A 217 23.59 -21.88 -15.03
CA ALA A 217 23.66 -22.20 -13.61
C ALA A 217 22.28 -22.03 -12.93
N PHE A 218 21.58 -20.94 -13.22
CA PHE A 218 20.22 -20.71 -12.72
C PHE A 218 19.27 -21.80 -13.20
N GLY A 219 19.22 -22.09 -14.51
CA GLY A 219 18.32 -23.10 -15.08
C GLY A 219 18.57 -24.51 -14.50
N ILE A 220 19.83 -24.92 -14.37
CA ILE A 220 20.19 -26.21 -13.76
C ILE A 220 19.79 -26.22 -12.27
N SER A 221 20.11 -25.18 -11.51
CA SER A 221 19.77 -25.10 -10.08
C SER A 221 18.26 -25.13 -9.84
N LEU A 222 17.48 -24.42 -10.67
CA LEU A 222 16.03 -24.42 -10.63
C LEU A 222 15.46 -25.80 -11.00
N GLY A 223 16.01 -26.45 -12.02
CA GLY A 223 15.63 -27.80 -12.41
C GLY A 223 15.86 -28.82 -11.28
N VAL A 224 17.05 -28.78 -10.65
CA VAL A 224 17.39 -29.63 -9.50
C VAL A 224 16.46 -29.34 -8.32
N LEU A 225 16.15 -28.07 -8.05
CA LEU A 225 15.22 -27.67 -7.00
C LEU A 225 13.83 -28.24 -7.25
N VAL A 226 13.29 -28.12 -8.47
CA VAL A 226 11.97 -28.65 -8.85
C VAL A 226 11.93 -30.17 -8.72
N LEU A 227 12.97 -30.88 -9.20
CA LEU A 227 13.05 -32.35 -9.05
C LEU A 227 13.11 -32.77 -7.57
N THR A 228 13.86 -32.04 -6.76
CA THR A 228 13.93 -32.27 -5.30
C THR A 228 12.57 -32.04 -4.65
N PHE A 229 11.88 -30.98 -5.03
CA PHE A 229 10.54 -30.66 -4.54
C PHE A 229 9.53 -31.72 -4.95
N PHE A 230 9.61 -32.22 -6.18
CA PHE A 230 8.77 -33.30 -6.68
C PHE A 230 9.00 -34.61 -5.92
N GLY A 231 10.26 -35.02 -5.73
CA GLY A 231 10.58 -36.21 -4.93
C GLY A 231 10.14 -36.07 -3.47
N PHE A 232 10.23 -34.87 -2.89
CA PHE A 232 9.70 -34.59 -1.56
C PHE A 232 8.16 -34.68 -1.52
N PHE A 233 7.50 -34.15 -2.55
CA PHE A 233 6.04 -34.20 -2.69
C PHE A 233 5.54 -35.63 -2.81
N GLU A 234 6.24 -36.48 -3.58
CA GLU A 234 5.93 -37.91 -3.71
C GLU A 234 6.06 -38.63 -2.36
N LYS A 235 7.11 -38.32 -1.60
CA LYS A 235 7.36 -38.91 -0.27
C LYS A 235 6.35 -38.45 0.79
N LYS A 236 5.85 -37.22 0.70
CA LYS A 236 4.92 -36.61 1.67
C LYS A 236 3.54 -36.34 1.09
N ARG A 237 3.12 -37.12 0.10
CA ARG A 237 1.91 -36.85 -0.68
C ARG A 237 0.67 -36.61 0.20
N GLU A 238 0.45 -37.44 1.22
CA GLU A 238 -0.69 -37.30 2.13
C GLU A 238 -0.65 -35.99 2.93
N ASP A 239 0.52 -35.62 3.47
CA ASP A 239 0.72 -34.37 4.19
C ASP A 239 0.49 -33.16 3.27
N VAL A 240 0.98 -33.22 2.03
CA VAL A 240 0.81 -32.12 1.09
C VAL A 240 -0.63 -32.03 0.60
N GLU A 241 -1.32 -33.15 0.37
CA GLU A 241 -2.76 -33.14 0.06
C GLU A 241 -3.59 -32.57 1.21
N ARG A 242 -3.18 -32.80 2.47
CA ARG A 242 -3.79 -32.14 3.63
C ARG A 242 -3.52 -30.63 3.62
N LEU A 243 -2.29 -30.22 3.36
CA LEU A 243 -1.87 -28.82 3.31
C LEU A 243 -2.59 -28.06 2.17
N ILE A 244 -2.74 -28.69 1.00
CA ILE A 244 -3.51 -28.16 -0.13
C ILE A 244 -4.99 -28.03 0.25
N ARG A 245 -5.59 -29.00 0.94
CA ARG A 245 -6.97 -28.91 1.42
C ARG A 245 -7.15 -27.78 2.43
N GLU A 246 -6.21 -27.62 3.35
CA GLU A 246 -6.20 -26.52 4.32
C GLU A 246 -6.06 -25.17 3.61
N LEU A 247 -5.11 -25.02 2.69
CA LEU A 247 -5.01 -23.84 1.83
C LEU A 247 -6.31 -23.61 1.07
N ARG A 248 -6.94 -24.67 0.52
CA ARG A 248 -8.24 -24.62 -0.18
C ARG A 248 -9.43 -24.29 0.73
N SER A 249 -9.23 -24.24 2.04
CA SER A 249 -10.24 -23.74 3.00
C SER A 249 -10.05 -22.25 3.34
N TRP A 250 -8.88 -21.67 3.02
CA TRP A 250 -8.62 -20.25 3.30
C TRP A 250 -9.52 -19.36 2.45
N LYS A 251 -10.01 -18.24 3.02
CA LYS A 251 -10.91 -17.33 2.30
C LYS A 251 -10.27 -16.85 1.00
N ASN A 252 -11.05 -16.87 -0.08
CA ASN A 252 -10.63 -16.29 -1.36
C ASN A 252 -10.59 -14.77 -1.29
#